data_AF-A0A969RT73-F1
#
_entry.id   AF-A0A969RT73-F1
#
_cell.length_a   1.000
_cell.length_b   1.000
_cell.length_c   1.000
_cell.angle_alpha   90.00
_cell.angle_beta   90.00
_cell.angle_gamma   90.00
#
_symmetry.space_group_name_H-M   'P 1'
#
loop_
_entity.id
_entity.type
_entity.pdbx_description
1 polymer ?
#
loop_
_entity_poly.entity_id
_entity_poly.type
_entity_poly.pdbx_seq_one_letter_code
_entity_poly.pdbx_strand_id
1 'polypeptide(L)'
;MAQFSRTWWGKKFIAALESFTDSGRLSRGRSYANGNKIKSFEIQKGAITAKVRGSVNPYFGVYKEPLYTTEIQIQPISAAKWAAAIALIASKASLISRLLLNEIPDNIEESFAVLGLHLLPHSKADFKTHCSCPDSSNPCKHIAGVYYLVAAELDRDPFLLFELRGLSRVALHQELAKSPLGMALSAELAIEKVDPAPVASYYTQPNLINPETATSLKEFWQGHKRLPALPEASPANVPAILIKKQGDFPPFWNKDASFIEVMTEFYQRVRTKNKDIL
;
A
#
# COMPACT_ATOMS: atom_id res chain seq x y z
N MET A 1 -11.81 2.69 -23.92
CA MET A 1 -11.71 4.03 -23.30
C MET A 1 -10.43 4.09 -22.51
N ALA A 2 -9.57 5.10 -22.69
CA ALA A 2 -8.34 5.21 -21.91
C ALA A 2 -8.68 5.37 -20.42
N GLN A 3 -8.16 4.48 -19.59
CA GLN A 3 -8.41 4.45 -18.16
C GLN A 3 -7.51 5.50 -17.49
N PHE A 4 -8.09 6.60 -16.98
CA PHE A 4 -7.35 7.71 -16.36
C PHE A 4 -6.91 7.41 -14.92
N SER A 5 -7.44 6.36 -14.30
CA SER A 5 -6.94 5.85 -13.02
C SER A 5 -6.97 4.32 -12.95
N ARG A 6 -5.85 3.76 -12.50
CA ARG A 6 -5.62 2.32 -12.30
C ARG A 6 -5.92 1.87 -10.88
N THR A 7 -5.84 2.80 -9.91
CA THR A 7 -5.96 2.53 -8.47
C THR A 7 -7.40 2.71 -7.98
N TRP A 8 -7.73 2.17 -6.81
CA TRP A 8 -9.07 2.33 -6.26
C TRP A 8 -9.33 3.77 -5.78
N TRP A 9 -8.32 4.46 -5.24
CA TRP A 9 -8.43 5.84 -4.77
C TRP A 9 -8.56 6.84 -5.92
N GLY A 10 -7.79 6.67 -7.00
CA GLY A 10 -7.92 7.54 -8.17
C GLY A 10 -9.27 7.34 -8.88
N LYS A 11 -9.80 6.11 -8.93
CA LYS A 11 -11.17 5.84 -9.40
C LYS A 11 -12.22 6.53 -8.52
N LYS A 12 -12.09 6.44 -7.19
CA LYS A 12 -12.98 7.13 -6.24
C LYS A 12 -12.90 8.65 -6.39
N PHE A 13 -11.71 9.20 -6.59
CA PHE A 13 -11.51 10.63 -6.84
C PHE A 13 -12.20 11.10 -8.12
N ILE A 14 -12.04 10.37 -9.24
CA ILE A 14 -12.73 10.67 -10.50
C ILE A 14 -14.25 10.52 -10.34
N ALA A 15 -14.71 9.45 -9.68
CA ALA A 15 -16.14 9.21 -9.46
C ALA A 15 -16.78 10.33 -8.61
N ALA A 16 -16.07 10.83 -7.60
CA ALA A 16 -16.52 11.98 -6.83
C ALA A 16 -16.70 13.19 -7.75
N LEU A 17 -15.71 13.52 -8.58
CA LEU A 17 -15.78 14.64 -9.53
C LEU A 17 -16.93 14.49 -10.54
N GLU A 18 -17.15 13.28 -11.04
CA GLU A 18 -18.24 12.94 -11.97
C GLU A 18 -19.63 13.08 -11.32
N SER A 19 -19.74 12.89 -10.00
CA SER A 19 -21.02 12.99 -9.30
C SER A 19 -21.59 14.42 -9.22
N PHE A 20 -20.73 15.45 -9.27
CA PHE A 20 -21.15 16.85 -9.09
C PHE A 20 -20.72 17.78 -10.23
N THR A 21 -20.17 17.23 -11.32
CA THR A 21 -19.76 18.00 -12.50
C THR A 21 -20.48 17.48 -13.76
N ASP A 22 -20.89 18.40 -14.63
CA ASP A 22 -21.45 18.06 -15.94
C ASP A 22 -20.54 17.13 -16.75
N SER A 23 -21.09 16.01 -17.21
CA SER A 23 -20.35 14.96 -17.92
C SER A 23 -19.77 15.45 -19.25
N GLY A 24 -20.47 16.36 -19.94
CA GLY A 24 -19.99 17.01 -21.16
C GLY A 24 -18.74 17.87 -20.91
N ARG A 25 -18.72 18.61 -19.80
CA ARG A 25 -17.56 19.40 -19.36
C ARG A 25 -16.38 18.52 -18.98
N LEU A 26 -16.62 17.43 -18.25
CA LEU A 26 -15.57 16.47 -17.91
C LEU A 26 -14.98 15.79 -19.14
N SER A 27 -15.82 15.40 -20.10
CA SER A 27 -15.36 14.84 -21.38
C SER A 27 -14.45 15.81 -22.15
N ARG A 28 -14.84 17.10 -22.23
CA ARG A 28 -13.98 18.13 -22.84
C ARG A 28 -12.67 18.33 -22.05
N GLY A 29 -12.74 18.36 -20.72
CA GLY A 29 -11.58 18.49 -19.85
C GLY A 29 -10.60 17.32 -19.98
N ARG A 30 -11.09 16.10 -20.19
CA ARG A 30 -10.29 14.89 -20.43
C ARG A 30 -9.31 15.06 -21.59
N SER A 31 -9.71 15.76 -22.65
CA SER A 31 -8.82 16.06 -23.79
C SER A 31 -7.67 17.02 -23.45
N TYR A 32 -7.77 17.78 -22.35
CA TYR A 32 -6.74 18.71 -21.89
C TYR A 32 -5.66 18.02 -21.06
N ALA A 33 -6.00 16.94 -20.36
CA ALA A 33 -5.04 16.16 -19.58
C ALA A 33 -4.00 15.43 -20.46
N ASN A 34 -4.40 14.93 -21.63
CA ASN A 34 -3.53 14.10 -22.49
C ASN A 34 -2.71 14.88 -23.54
N GLY A 35 -3.07 16.14 -23.82
CA GLY A 35 -2.63 16.83 -25.04
C GLY A 35 -1.45 17.78 -24.90
N ASN A 36 -0.58 17.62 -23.90
CA ASN A 36 0.45 18.63 -23.56
C ASN A 36 -0.15 20.03 -23.31
N LYS A 37 -1.46 20.12 -23.00
CA LYS A 37 -2.16 21.39 -22.82
C LYS A 37 -1.87 22.01 -21.46
N ILE A 38 -1.53 21.20 -20.47
CA ILE A 38 -1.02 21.64 -19.19
C ILE A 38 0.50 21.87 -19.36
N LYS A 39 0.95 23.11 -19.18
CA LYS A 39 2.35 23.55 -19.40
C LYS A 39 3.17 23.58 -18.12
N SER A 40 2.52 23.84 -17.00
CA SER A 40 3.10 23.70 -15.68
C SER A 40 2.03 23.14 -14.75
N PHE A 41 2.47 22.35 -13.78
CA PHE A 41 1.63 21.73 -12.76
C PHE A 41 2.46 21.60 -11.50
N GLU A 42 1.97 22.15 -10.40
CA GLU A 42 2.65 22.11 -9.11
C GLU A 42 1.63 21.90 -8.00
N ILE A 43 2.00 21.05 -7.04
CA ILE A 43 1.26 20.85 -5.79
C ILE A 43 2.14 21.41 -4.67
N GLN A 44 1.66 22.46 -3.99
CA GLN A 44 2.39 23.07 -2.89
C GLN A 44 1.41 23.45 -1.76
N LYS A 45 1.74 23.07 -0.53
CA LYS A 45 0.99 23.45 0.69
C LYS A 45 -0.53 23.16 0.59
N GLY A 46 -0.90 22.04 -0.03
CA GLY A 46 -2.30 21.64 -0.21
C GLY A 46 -3.07 22.41 -1.30
N ALA A 47 -2.39 23.24 -2.09
CA ALA A 47 -2.94 23.90 -3.27
C ALA A 47 -2.29 23.35 -4.54
N ILE A 48 -3.09 23.20 -5.59
CA ILE A 48 -2.67 22.79 -6.92
C ILE A 48 -2.71 24.03 -7.81
N THR A 49 -1.59 24.38 -8.43
CA THR A 49 -1.53 25.44 -9.44
C THR A 49 -1.09 24.86 -10.77
N ALA A 50 -1.71 25.32 -11.86
CA ALA A 50 -1.34 24.88 -13.19
C ALA A 50 -1.54 25.98 -14.24
N LYS A 51 -0.72 25.93 -15.30
CA LYS A 51 -0.88 26.77 -16.49
C LYS A 51 -1.42 25.92 -17.62
N VAL A 52 -2.60 26.26 -18.13
CA VAL A 52 -3.32 25.48 -19.13
C VAL A 52 -3.51 26.29 -20.40
N ARG A 53 -3.10 25.72 -21.53
CA ARG A 53 -3.31 26.28 -22.87
C ARG A 53 -4.79 26.39 -23.17
N GLY A 54 -5.25 27.58 -23.54
CA GLY A 54 -6.56 27.79 -24.12
C GLY A 54 -6.62 27.47 -25.61
N SER A 55 -7.79 27.64 -26.20
CA SER A 55 -7.98 27.50 -27.64
C SER A 55 -7.94 28.89 -28.29
N VAL A 56 -7.26 28.99 -29.44
CA VAL A 56 -7.38 30.16 -30.33
C VAL A 56 -8.79 30.15 -30.92
N ASN A 57 -9.48 31.28 -30.85
CA ASN A 57 -10.80 31.42 -31.48
C ASN A 57 -10.96 32.85 -32.01
N PRO A 58 -10.69 33.08 -33.31
CA PRO A 58 -10.82 34.39 -33.94
C PRO A 58 -12.24 34.97 -33.87
N TYR A 59 -13.29 34.12 -33.81
CA TYR A 59 -14.68 34.58 -33.68
C TYR A 59 -14.93 35.32 -32.36
N PHE A 60 -14.21 34.96 -31.29
CA PHE A 60 -14.25 35.63 -29.99
C PHE A 60 -13.08 36.61 -29.77
N GLY A 61 -12.40 37.03 -30.85
CA GLY A 61 -11.28 37.98 -30.76
C GLY A 61 -10.01 37.41 -30.11
N VAL A 62 -9.90 36.08 -29.96
CA VAL A 62 -8.72 35.42 -29.41
C VAL A 62 -7.82 34.99 -30.56
N TYR A 63 -6.88 35.87 -30.93
CA TYR A 63 -5.97 35.67 -32.06
C TYR A 63 -4.65 34.95 -31.69
N LYS A 64 -4.29 34.95 -30.40
CA LYS A 64 -3.11 34.26 -29.88
C LYS A 64 -3.54 33.19 -28.88
N GLU A 65 -2.82 32.07 -28.82
CA GLU A 65 -3.07 31.00 -27.85
C GLU A 65 -2.93 31.54 -26.42
N PRO A 66 -4.01 31.62 -25.63
CA PRO A 66 -3.94 32.15 -24.28
C PRO A 66 -3.43 31.07 -23.33
N LEU A 67 -2.78 31.50 -22.25
CA LEU A 67 -2.36 30.63 -21.16
C LEU A 67 -3.13 31.01 -19.90
N TYR A 68 -3.99 30.11 -19.44
CA TYR A 68 -4.82 30.33 -18.27
C TYR A 68 -4.18 29.75 -17.02
N THR A 69 -4.26 30.48 -15.92
CA THR A 69 -3.85 30.02 -14.61
C THR A 69 -5.05 29.35 -13.94
N THR A 70 -4.86 28.15 -13.44
CA THR A 70 -5.85 27.41 -12.65
C THR A 70 -5.32 27.18 -11.25
N GLU A 71 -6.18 27.39 -10.26
CA GLU A 71 -5.90 27.13 -8.86
C GLU A 71 -6.99 26.22 -8.32
N ILE A 72 -6.59 25.14 -7.66
CA ILE A 72 -7.49 24.16 -7.05
C ILE A 72 -6.99 23.91 -5.65
N GLN A 73 -7.85 24.13 -4.67
CA GLN A 73 -7.60 23.80 -3.27
C GLN A 73 -8.66 22.81 -2.81
N ILE A 74 -8.21 21.72 -2.21
CA ILE A 74 -9.09 20.77 -1.53
C ILE A 74 -9.21 21.22 -0.08
N GLN A 75 -10.42 21.19 0.47
CA GLN A 75 -10.70 21.66 1.82
C GLN A 75 -9.83 20.89 2.83
N PRO A 76 -8.93 21.57 3.56
CA PRO A 76 -8.04 20.91 4.50
C PRO A 76 -8.80 20.41 5.72
N ILE A 77 -8.29 19.33 6.32
CA ILE A 77 -8.76 18.84 7.61
C ILE A 77 -8.00 19.60 8.70
N SER A 78 -8.71 20.08 9.72
CA SER A 78 -8.06 20.84 10.81
C SER A 78 -7.13 19.95 11.63
N ALA A 79 -6.09 20.54 12.24
CA ALA A 79 -5.11 19.80 13.04
C ALA A 79 -5.77 18.95 14.15
N ALA A 80 -6.81 19.47 14.82
CA ALA A 80 -7.56 18.73 15.84
C ALA A 80 -8.29 17.51 15.26
N LYS A 81 -8.89 17.65 14.07
CA LYS A 81 -9.56 16.55 13.37
C LYS A 81 -8.56 15.51 12.86
N TRP A 82 -7.39 15.96 12.40
CA TRP A 82 -6.27 15.08 12.04
C TRP A 82 -5.79 14.26 13.22
N ALA A 83 -5.59 14.87 14.39
CA ALA A 83 -5.18 14.16 15.60
C ALA A 83 -6.18 13.05 15.97
N ALA A 84 -7.50 13.33 15.90
CA ALA A 84 -8.53 12.34 16.14
C ALA A 84 -8.52 11.21 15.10
N ALA A 85 -8.36 11.53 13.80
CA ALA A 85 -8.29 10.55 12.73
C ALA A 85 -7.06 9.64 12.87
N ILE A 86 -5.90 10.23 13.17
CA ILE A 86 -4.64 9.50 13.38
C ILE A 86 -4.74 8.57 14.58
N ALA A 87 -5.33 9.02 15.69
CA ALA A 87 -5.55 8.16 16.86
C ALA A 87 -6.39 6.92 16.51
N LEU A 88 -7.46 7.08 15.72
CA LEU A 88 -8.29 5.97 15.28
C LEU A 88 -7.57 5.05 14.29
N ILE A 89 -6.81 5.61 13.35
CA ILE A 89 -5.98 4.85 12.41
C ILE A 89 -4.93 4.03 13.18
N ALA A 90 -4.24 4.65 14.13
CA ALA A 90 -3.19 4.02 14.93
C ALA A 90 -3.71 2.89 15.83
N SER A 91 -5.00 2.93 16.21
CA SER A 91 -5.64 1.84 16.95
C SER A 91 -5.86 0.56 16.13
N LYS A 92 -5.75 0.64 14.79
CA LYS A 92 -6.00 -0.47 13.87
C LYS A 92 -4.68 -0.92 13.24
N ALA A 93 -4.18 -2.08 13.69
CA ALA A 93 -2.89 -2.60 13.24
C ALA A 93 -2.74 -2.74 11.72
N SER A 94 -3.82 -3.11 11.02
CA SER A 94 -3.83 -3.24 9.56
C SER A 94 -3.68 -1.90 8.83
N LEU A 95 -4.15 -0.80 9.40
CA LEU A 95 -4.05 0.52 8.77
C LEU A 95 -2.67 1.14 8.99
N ILE A 96 -2.21 1.17 10.24
CA ILE A 96 -0.93 1.80 10.58
C ILE A 96 0.26 1.11 9.93
N SER A 97 0.27 -0.23 9.87
CA SER A 97 1.35 -0.99 9.23
C SER A 97 1.47 -0.68 7.73
N ARG A 98 0.35 -0.72 7.01
CA ARG A 98 0.28 -0.37 5.58
C ARG A 98 0.69 1.08 5.33
N LEU A 99 0.19 2.02 6.13
CA LEU A 99 0.54 3.45 5.98
C LEU A 99 2.03 3.72 6.22
N LEU A 100 2.66 3.10 7.23
CA LEU A 100 4.10 3.22 7.46
C LEU A 100 4.93 2.62 6.31
N LEU A 101 4.40 1.61 5.62
CA LEU A 101 4.96 1.03 4.40
C LEU A 101 4.66 1.84 3.13
N ASN A 102 4.02 3.00 3.26
CA ASN A 102 3.59 3.86 2.16
C ASN A 102 2.52 3.24 1.25
N GLU A 103 1.64 2.42 1.82
CA GLU A 103 0.50 1.83 1.15
C GLU A 103 -0.80 2.43 1.70
N ILE A 104 -1.76 2.78 0.83
CA ILE A 104 -3.08 3.27 1.26
C ILE A 104 -4.05 2.09 1.41
N PRO A 105 -4.55 1.82 2.64
CA PRO A 105 -5.56 0.80 2.85
C PRO A 105 -6.89 1.14 2.18
N ASP A 106 -7.49 0.15 1.54
CA ASP A 106 -8.81 0.21 0.89
C ASP A 106 -9.96 0.53 1.85
N ASN A 107 -9.82 0.17 3.12
CA ASN A 107 -10.77 0.46 4.20
C ASN A 107 -10.42 1.72 5.02
N ILE A 108 -9.46 2.55 4.58
CA ILE A 108 -9.03 3.74 5.34
C ILE A 108 -10.18 4.72 5.60
N GLU A 109 -11.08 4.88 4.63
CA GLU A 109 -12.23 5.79 4.70
C GLU A 109 -13.18 5.46 5.86
N GLU A 110 -13.26 4.19 6.27
CA GLU A 110 -14.11 3.79 7.41
C GLU A 110 -13.68 4.48 8.71
N SER A 111 -12.38 4.72 8.89
CA SER A 111 -11.87 5.44 10.06
C SER A 111 -12.21 6.93 9.99
N PHE A 112 -12.18 7.54 8.80
CA PHE A 112 -12.59 8.93 8.64
C PHE A 112 -14.11 9.09 8.84
N ALA A 113 -14.91 8.13 8.34
CA ALA A 113 -16.36 8.16 8.42
C ALA A 113 -16.90 8.16 9.86
N VAL A 114 -16.26 7.45 10.79
CA VAL A 114 -16.60 7.46 12.23
C VAL A 114 -16.56 8.88 12.83
N LEU A 115 -15.70 9.74 12.29
CA LEU A 115 -15.52 11.13 12.73
C LEU A 115 -16.33 12.14 11.90
N GLY A 116 -17.17 11.67 10.97
CA GLY A 116 -17.86 12.51 10.00
C GLY A 116 -16.90 13.24 9.05
N LEU A 117 -15.75 12.61 8.75
CA LEU A 117 -14.73 13.12 7.84
C LEU A 117 -14.62 12.22 6.61
N HIS A 118 -13.95 12.73 5.58
CA HIS A 118 -13.59 11.99 4.39
C HIS A 118 -12.15 12.35 4.00
N LEU A 119 -11.32 11.35 3.72
CA LEU A 119 -9.97 11.61 3.21
C LEU A 119 -10.07 12.00 1.74
N LEU A 120 -10.73 11.16 0.95
CA LEU A 120 -11.09 11.43 -0.43
C LEU A 120 -12.16 12.52 -0.50
N PRO A 121 -12.15 13.37 -1.54
CA PRO A 121 -13.23 14.34 -1.76
C PRO A 121 -14.56 13.63 -1.98
N HIS A 122 -15.63 14.17 -1.41
CA HIS A 122 -16.97 13.57 -1.47
C HIS A 122 -17.99 14.50 -2.13
N SER A 123 -17.77 15.81 -2.11
CA SER A 123 -18.72 16.80 -2.63
C SER A 123 -18.04 17.96 -3.35
N LYS A 124 -18.83 18.73 -4.10
CA LYS A 124 -18.36 19.98 -4.71
C LYS A 124 -17.81 20.97 -3.67
N ALA A 125 -18.34 20.95 -2.45
CA ALA A 125 -17.92 21.84 -1.37
C ALA A 125 -16.49 21.55 -0.86
N ASP A 126 -15.95 20.36 -1.15
CA ASP A 126 -14.55 20.04 -0.86
C ASP A 126 -13.58 20.81 -1.76
N PHE A 127 -14.03 21.39 -2.86
CA PHE A 127 -13.17 22.02 -3.85
C PHE A 127 -13.40 23.53 -3.91
N LYS A 128 -12.32 24.28 -3.72
CA LYS A 128 -12.25 25.70 -4.07
C LYS A 128 -11.40 25.86 -5.31
N THR A 129 -12.02 26.32 -6.38
CA THR A 129 -11.37 26.36 -7.70
C THR A 129 -11.53 27.71 -8.36
N HIS A 130 -10.44 28.15 -8.98
CA HIS A 130 -10.37 29.36 -9.77
C HIS A 130 -9.66 29.08 -11.10
N CYS A 131 -10.09 29.77 -12.16
CA CYS A 131 -9.40 29.77 -13.44
C CYS A 131 -9.51 31.16 -14.07
N SER A 132 -8.41 31.67 -14.62
CA SER A 132 -8.38 32.97 -15.30
C SER A 132 -9.03 32.97 -16.70
N CYS A 133 -9.71 31.89 -17.09
CA CYS A 133 -10.38 31.80 -18.38
C CYS A 133 -11.74 32.52 -18.37
N PRO A 134 -12.23 32.99 -19.54
CA PRO A 134 -13.50 33.71 -19.63
C PRO A 134 -14.76 32.84 -19.45
N ASP A 135 -14.61 31.53 -19.18
CA ASP A 135 -15.74 30.64 -18.90
C ASP A 135 -16.24 30.88 -17.46
N SER A 136 -17.47 31.36 -17.32
CA SER A 136 -18.10 31.64 -16.02
C SER A 136 -18.46 30.39 -15.23
N SER A 137 -18.37 29.21 -15.85
CA SER A 137 -18.72 27.95 -15.19
C SER A 137 -17.58 27.38 -14.37
N ASN A 138 -17.94 26.82 -13.20
CA ASN A 138 -16.98 26.22 -12.28
C ASN A 138 -17.41 24.79 -11.88
N PRO A 139 -16.67 23.74 -12.28
CA PRO A 139 -15.38 23.78 -13.01
C PRO A 139 -15.51 24.06 -14.52
N CYS A 140 -14.57 24.83 -15.07
CA CYS A 140 -14.41 25.02 -16.50
C CYS A 140 -13.65 23.82 -17.12
N LYS A 141 -13.54 23.76 -18.46
CA LYS A 141 -12.80 22.67 -19.14
C LYS A 141 -11.32 22.59 -18.74
N HIS A 142 -10.70 23.70 -18.33
CA HIS A 142 -9.31 23.74 -17.90
C HIS A 142 -9.16 23.11 -16.50
N ILE A 143 -10.00 23.52 -15.54
CA ILE A 143 -10.06 22.92 -14.20
C ILE A 143 -10.34 21.42 -14.30
N ALA A 144 -11.30 21.02 -15.14
CA ALA A 144 -11.60 19.61 -15.38
C ALA A 144 -10.38 18.85 -15.94
N GLY A 145 -9.59 19.45 -16.83
CA GLY A 145 -8.34 18.86 -17.30
C GLY A 145 -7.31 18.67 -16.18
N VAL A 146 -7.18 19.65 -15.28
CA VAL A 146 -6.29 19.56 -14.13
C VAL A 146 -6.77 18.49 -13.15
N TYR A 147 -8.07 18.30 -12.94
CA TYR A 147 -8.59 17.21 -12.12
C TYR A 147 -8.17 15.82 -12.60
N TYR A 148 -8.21 15.57 -13.91
CA TYR A 148 -7.73 14.30 -14.47
C TYR A 148 -6.23 14.14 -14.30
N LEU A 149 -5.46 15.23 -14.39
CA LEU A 149 -4.02 15.19 -14.11
C LEU A 149 -3.76 14.87 -12.63
N VAL A 150 -4.49 15.51 -11.70
CA VAL A 150 -4.42 15.20 -10.27
C VAL A 150 -4.71 13.73 -10.02
N ALA A 151 -5.77 13.16 -10.61
CA ALA A 151 -6.07 11.74 -10.48
C ALA A 151 -4.90 10.84 -10.95
N ALA A 152 -4.22 11.23 -12.03
CA ALA A 152 -3.04 10.52 -12.55
C ALA A 152 -1.78 10.71 -11.69
N GLU A 153 -1.65 11.83 -10.97
CA GLU A 153 -0.60 12.02 -9.96
C GLU A 153 -0.89 11.21 -8.69
N LEU A 154 -2.15 11.15 -8.24
CA LEU A 154 -2.56 10.32 -7.11
C LEU A 154 -2.31 8.82 -7.37
N ASP A 155 -2.45 8.38 -8.61
CA ASP A 155 -2.08 7.02 -9.01
C ASP A 155 -0.58 6.73 -8.86
N ARG A 156 0.27 7.76 -9.00
CA ARG A 156 1.73 7.66 -8.89
C ARG A 156 2.20 7.82 -7.44
N ASP A 157 1.67 8.81 -6.74
CA ASP A 157 1.93 9.05 -5.32
C ASP A 157 0.60 9.27 -4.58
N PRO A 158 0.07 8.24 -3.90
CA PRO A 158 -1.22 8.34 -3.22
C PRO A 158 -1.15 9.16 -1.92
N PHE A 159 0.04 9.43 -1.38
CA PHE A 159 0.18 10.23 -0.16
C PHE A 159 -0.10 11.72 -0.39
N LEU A 160 -0.11 12.15 -1.66
CA LEU A 160 -0.62 13.46 -2.06
C LEU A 160 -2.05 13.69 -1.56
N LEU A 161 -2.87 12.65 -1.32
CA LEU A 161 -4.20 12.81 -0.69
C LEU A 161 -4.12 13.47 0.68
N PHE A 162 -3.14 13.09 1.50
CA PHE A 162 -2.94 13.70 2.82
C PHE A 162 -2.42 15.13 2.67
N GLU A 163 -1.49 15.36 1.74
CA GLU A 163 -0.90 16.69 1.53
C GLU A 163 -1.95 17.70 1.05
N LEU A 164 -2.82 17.27 0.14
CA LEU A 164 -3.97 18.04 -0.35
C LEU A 164 -5.00 18.32 0.77
N ARG A 165 -5.04 17.49 1.80
CA ARG A 165 -5.85 17.68 3.01
C ARG A 165 -5.07 18.35 4.16
N GLY A 166 -3.86 18.84 3.90
CA GLY A 166 -3.07 19.65 4.82
C GLY A 166 -2.12 18.88 5.75
N LEU A 167 -1.83 17.60 5.48
CA LEU A 167 -0.91 16.79 6.27
C LEU A 167 0.20 16.21 5.36
N SER A 168 1.45 16.59 5.59
CA SER A 168 2.57 16.06 4.81
C SER A 168 2.81 14.58 5.13
N ARG A 169 3.39 13.83 4.19
CA ARG A 169 3.77 12.42 4.41
C ARG A 169 4.70 12.27 5.61
N VAL A 170 5.69 13.15 5.75
CA VAL A 170 6.63 13.14 6.88
C VAL A 170 5.90 13.36 8.20
N ALA A 171 4.99 14.34 8.27
CA ALA A 171 4.22 14.61 9.48
C ALA A 171 3.28 13.43 9.82
N LEU A 172 2.62 12.83 8.81
CA LEU A 172 1.81 11.64 9.00
C LEU A 172 2.61 10.49 9.62
N HIS A 173 3.80 10.19 9.07
CA HIS A 173 4.67 9.13 9.60
C HIS A 173 5.10 9.43 11.03
N GLN A 174 5.48 10.68 11.33
CA GLN A 174 5.86 11.11 12.67
C GLN A 174 4.71 10.93 13.66
N GLU A 175 3.50 11.34 13.32
CA GLU A 175 2.33 11.20 14.20
C GLU A 175 1.94 9.73 14.40
N LEU A 176 1.96 8.91 13.35
CA LEU A 176 1.70 7.46 13.46
C LEU A 176 2.74 6.78 14.37
N ALA A 177 4.00 7.16 14.23
CA ALA A 177 5.12 6.63 15.00
C ALA A 177 5.06 7.00 16.49
N LYS A 178 4.20 7.94 16.93
CA LYS A 178 4.01 8.23 18.37
C LYS A 178 3.16 7.19 19.10
N SER A 179 2.36 6.42 18.36
CA SER A 179 1.54 5.37 18.98
C SER A 179 2.43 4.18 19.42
N PRO A 180 2.03 3.39 20.44
CA PRO A 180 2.81 2.22 20.87
C PRO A 180 3.11 1.25 19.73
N LEU A 181 2.11 0.98 18.88
CA LEU A 181 2.26 0.10 17.73
C LEU A 181 3.12 0.74 16.62
N GLY A 182 2.94 2.04 16.38
CA GLY A 182 3.75 2.78 15.41
C GLY A 182 5.22 2.87 15.80
N MET A 183 5.53 3.05 17.08
CA MET A 183 6.91 3.00 17.59
C MET A 183 7.55 1.65 17.31
N ALA A 184 6.87 0.54 17.65
CA ALA A 184 7.39 -0.79 17.41
C ALA A 184 7.63 -1.08 15.92
N LEU A 185 6.67 -0.72 15.06
CA LEU A 185 6.80 -0.90 13.61
C LEU A 185 7.87 0.00 12.99
N SER A 186 7.94 1.26 13.41
CA SER A 186 8.95 2.20 12.91
C SER A 186 10.35 1.80 13.34
N ALA A 187 10.52 1.25 14.54
CA ALA A 187 11.79 0.71 15.01
C ALA A 187 12.25 -0.44 14.12
N GLU A 188 11.35 -1.40 13.83
CA GLU A 188 11.65 -2.54 12.95
C GLU A 188 12.02 -2.10 11.52
N LEU A 189 11.31 -1.10 10.97
CA LEU A 189 11.60 -0.55 9.64
C LEU A 189 12.93 0.22 9.58
N ALA A 190 13.38 0.74 10.72
CA ALA A 190 14.64 1.45 10.86
C ALA A 190 15.83 0.53 11.14
N ILE A 191 15.60 -0.77 11.42
CA ILE A 191 16.67 -1.75 11.51
C ILE A 191 17.37 -1.77 10.16
N GLU A 192 18.64 -1.35 10.14
CA GLU A 192 19.48 -1.45 8.95
C GLU A 192 19.41 -2.88 8.43
N LYS A 193 19.01 -3.01 7.16
CA LYS A 193 19.14 -4.27 6.46
C LYS A 193 20.61 -4.62 6.46
N VAL A 194 20.97 -5.61 7.27
CA VAL A 194 22.31 -6.18 7.26
C VAL A 194 22.55 -6.68 5.84
N ASP A 195 23.53 -6.09 5.16
CA ASP A 195 23.91 -6.56 3.84
C ASP A 195 24.30 -8.03 3.96
N PRO A 196 23.74 -8.91 3.11
CA PRO A 196 24.04 -10.32 3.18
C PRO A 196 25.54 -10.52 2.90
N ALA A 197 26.29 -10.90 3.93
CA ALA A 197 27.69 -11.23 3.78
C ALA A 197 27.81 -12.58 3.03
N PRO A 198 28.65 -12.68 1.99
CA PRO A 198 28.88 -13.94 1.31
C PRO A 198 29.52 -14.92 2.28
N VAL A 199 28.82 -16.03 2.54
CA VAL A 199 29.33 -17.15 3.34
C VAL A 199 29.89 -18.22 2.41
N ALA A 200 31.02 -18.83 2.80
CA ALA A 200 31.69 -19.88 2.02
C ALA A 200 30.89 -21.19 1.93
N SER A 201 29.88 -21.36 2.78
CA SER A 201 29.03 -22.55 2.86
C SER A 201 27.62 -22.18 3.31
N TYR A 202 26.61 -22.81 2.70
CA TYR A 202 25.21 -22.75 3.17
C TYR A 202 24.97 -23.59 4.44
N TYR A 203 25.85 -24.53 4.73
CA TYR A 203 25.76 -25.43 5.89
C TYR A 203 26.71 -24.98 7.00
N THR A 204 26.27 -25.12 8.25
CA THR A 204 27.10 -24.92 9.44
C THR A 204 28.31 -25.85 9.35
N GLN A 205 29.52 -25.30 9.19
CA GLN A 205 30.72 -26.12 9.24
C GLN A 205 30.96 -26.54 10.70
N PRO A 206 31.11 -27.84 10.99
CA PRO A 206 31.43 -28.29 12.33
C PRO A 206 32.82 -27.79 12.71
N ASN A 207 32.90 -26.98 13.77
CA ASN A 207 34.17 -26.62 14.37
C ASN A 207 34.68 -27.79 15.21
N LEU A 208 35.94 -28.15 15.01
CA LEU A 208 36.61 -29.11 15.89
C LEU A 208 36.86 -28.44 17.24
N ILE A 209 36.20 -28.95 18.28
CA ILE A 209 36.43 -28.54 19.65
C ILE A 209 37.32 -29.60 20.28
N ASN A 210 38.49 -29.20 20.78
CA ASN A 210 39.32 -30.11 21.57
C ASN A 210 38.62 -30.37 22.91
N PRO A 211 38.34 -31.63 23.27
CA PRO A 211 37.72 -31.93 24.55
C PRO A 211 38.69 -31.58 25.70
N GLU A 212 38.19 -30.94 26.75
CA GLU A 212 38.99 -30.55 27.94
C GLU A 212 39.45 -31.77 28.76
N THR A 213 38.78 -32.92 28.62
CA THR A 213 39.09 -34.16 29.34
C THR A 213 39.01 -35.37 28.41
N ALA A 214 39.94 -36.32 28.59
CA ALA A 214 39.91 -37.60 27.87
C ALA A 214 38.69 -38.42 28.31
N THR A 215 37.69 -38.56 27.43
CA THR A 215 36.49 -39.37 27.67
C THR A 215 36.85 -40.86 27.68
N SER A 216 36.47 -41.59 28.72
CA SER A 216 36.60 -43.05 28.72
C SER A 216 35.61 -43.71 27.76
N LEU A 217 35.91 -44.93 27.27
CA LEU A 217 34.97 -45.70 26.42
C LEU A 217 33.60 -45.88 27.09
N LYS A 218 33.58 -46.08 28.42
CA LYS A 218 32.34 -46.23 29.17
C LYS A 218 31.51 -44.94 29.15
N GLU A 219 32.14 -43.80 29.37
CA GLU A 219 31.47 -42.49 29.33
C GLU A 219 30.99 -42.13 27.93
N PHE A 220 31.73 -42.51 26.89
CA PHE A 220 31.29 -42.32 25.51
C PHE A 220 29.96 -43.03 25.23
N TRP A 221 29.83 -44.29 25.67
CA TRP A 221 28.61 -45.09 25.42
C TRP A 221 27.46 -44.81 26.39
N GLN A 222 27.75 -44.40 27.62
CA GLN A 222 26.74 -44.26 28.69
C GLN A 222 26.39 -42.81 29.02
N GLY A 223 27.22 -41.85 28.57
CA GLY A 223 27.16 -40.45 28.97
C GLY A 223 27.59 -40.23 30.42
N HIS A 224 28.03 -39.01 30.76
CA HIS A 224 28.30 -38.63 32.16
C HIS A 224 27.01 -38.51 33.00
N LYS A 225 25.89 -38.22 32.34
CA LYS A 225 24.57 -38.11 32.95
C LYS A 225 23.58 -38.90 32.11
N ARG A 226 22.65 -39.57 32.79
CA ARG A 226 21.50 -40.21 32.15
C ARG A 226 20.76 -39.13 31.35
N LEU A 227 20.60 -39.35 30.04
CA LEU A 227 19.79 -38.47 29.21
C LEU A 227 18.37 -38.41 29.79
N PRO A 228 17.74 -37.24 29.80
CA PRO A 228 16.33 -37.14 30.18
C PRO A 228 15.51 -38.08 29.28
N ALA A 229 14.44 -38.64 29.84
CA ALA A 229 13.50 -39.42 29.04
C ALA A 229 13.03 -38.56 27.87
N LEU A 230 13.21 -39.05 26.65
CA LEU A 230 12.66 -38.39 25.48
C LEU A 230 11.14 -38.29 25.70
N PRO A 231 10.54 -37.10 25.51
CA PRO A 231 9.09 -36.99 25.56
C PRO A 231 8.52 -37.96 24.53
N GLU A 232 7.44 -38.67 24.89
CA GLU A 232 6.71 -39.48 23.93
C GLU A 232 6.32 -38.58 22.76
N ALA A 233 6.67 -39.01 21.54
CA ALA A 233 6.37 -38.26 20.35
C ALA A 233 4.84 -38.14 20.21
N SER A 234 4.31 -36.96 20.57
CA SER A 234 2.90 -36.67 20.39
C SER A 234 2.59 -36.68 18.90
N PRO A 235 1.52 -37.35 18.45
CA PRO A 235 1.14 -37.33 17.04
C PRO A 235 0.90 -35.88 16.60
N ALA A 236 1.46 -35.48 15.47
CA ALA A 236 1.22 -34.16 14.91
C ALA A 236 -0.29 -33.96 14.68
N ASN A 237 -0.87 -32.92 15.28
CA ASN A 237 -2.30 -32.58 15.13
C ASN A 237 -2.67 -32.20 13.69
N VAL A 238 -1.70 -31.81 12.87
CA VAL A 238 -1.89 -31.48 11.46
C VAL A 238 -1.14 -32.51 10.61
N PRO A 239 -1.84 -33.37 9.86
CA PRO A 239 -1.18 -34.31 8.97
C PRO A 239 -0.48 -33.58 7.82
N ALA A 240 0.67 -34.11 7.40
CA ALA A 240 1.43 -33.65 6.25
C ALA A 240 1.80 -32.15 6.27
N ILE A 241 2.13 -31.58 7.43
CA ILE A 241 2.40 -30.13 7.58
C ILE A 241 3.48 -29.59 6.62
N LEU A 242 4.50 -30.39 6.30
CA LEU A 242 5.54 -30.01 5.34
C LEU A 242 5.01 -29.92 3.90
N ILE A 243 4.07 -30.78 3.53
CA ILE A 243 3.38 -30.75 2.23
C ILE A 243 2.52 -29.49 2.15
N LYS A 244 1.76 -29.19 3.22
CA LYS A 244 0.85 -28.03 3.25
C LYS A 244 1.56 -26.68 3.09
N LYS A 245 2.84 -26.57 3.47
CA LYS A 245 3.64 -25.36 3.26
C LYS A 245 3.92 -25.04 1.78
N GLN A 246 3.76 -26.00 0.87
CA GLN A 246 4.03 -25.82 -0.56
C GLN A 246 2.85 -25.22 -1.34
N GLY A 247 1.66 -25.15 -0.74
CA GLY A 247 0.44 -24.70 -1.42
C GLY A 247 -0.18 -25.75 -2.35
N ASP A 248 -1.39 -25.48 -2.85
CA ASP A 248 -2.16 -26.42 -3.66
C ASP A 248 -1.57 -26.69 -5.06
N PHE A 249 -0.88 -25.71 -5.64
CA PHE A 249 -0.31 -25.79 -7.00
C PHE A 249 1.11 -25.21 -7.03
N PRO A 250 2.11 -25.92 -6.46
CA PRO A 250 3.48 -25.47 -6.54
C PRO A 250 3.99 -25.52 -7.99
N PRO A 251 5.01 -24.71 -8.36
CA PRO A 251 5.46 -24.56 -9.75
C PRO A 251 5.88 -25.86 -10.47
N PHE A 252 6.19 -26.93 -9.73
CA PHE A 252 6.55 -28.24 -10.30
C PHE A 252 5.35 -29.19 -10.50
N TRP A 253 4.15 -28.80 -10.05
CA TRP A 253 2.96 -29.66 -10.04
C TRP A 253 2.04 -29.35 -11.21
N ASN A 254 2.13 -30.18 -12.25
CA ASN A 254 1.44 -29.97 -13.52
C ASN A 254 0.16 -30.82 -13.65
N LYS A 255 -0.48 -31.18 -12.53
CA LYS A 255 -1.72 -31.99 -12.51
C LYS A 255 -2.91 -31.13 -12.12
N ASP A 256 -4.10 -31.55 -12.56
CA ASP A 256 -5.35 -30.83 -12.30
C ASP A 256 -5.83 -30.95 -10.84
N ALA A 257 -5.45 -32.02 -10.14
CA ALA A 257 -5.79 -32.22 -8.71
C ALA A 257 -4.83 -31.45 -7.79
N SER A 258 -5.30 -30.98 -6.63
CA SER A 258 -4.45 -30.28 -5.65
C SER A 258 -3.26 -31.14 -5.22
N PHE A 259 -2.07 -30.56 -5.23
CA PHE A 259 -0.85 -31.19 -4.72
C PHE A 259 -1.02 -31.59 -3.26
N ILE A 260 -1.64 -30.73 -2.44
CA ILE A 260 -1.84 -30.99 -1.01
C ILE A 260 -2.77 -32.18 -0.82
N GLU A 261 -3.88 -32.26 -1.54
CA GLU A 261 -4.84 -33.38 -1.42
C GLU A 261 -4.16 -34.71 -1.74
N VAL A 262 -3.50 -34.78 -2.90
CA VAL A 262 -2.82 -36.00 -3.36
C VAL A 262 -1.71 -36.40 -2.40
N MET A 263 -0.84 -35.47 -2.03
CA MET A 263 0.30 -35.78 -1.17
C MET A 263 -0.07 -36.03 0.28
N THR A 264 -1.17 -35.44 0.78
CA THR A 264 -1.70 -35.74 2.11
C THR A 264 -2.21 -37.19 2.16
N GLU A 265 -2.89 -37.64 1.11
CA GLU A 265 -3.34 -39.03 0.99
C GLU A 265 -2.14 -40.00 0.96
N PHE A 266 -1.13 -39.73 0.13
CA PHE A 266 0.10 -40.54 0.09
C PHE A 266 0.81 -40.56 1.44
N TYR A 267 0.93 -39.40 2.10
CA TYR A 267 1.54 -39.29 3.43
C TYR A 267 0.82 -40.16 4.47
N GLN A 268 -0.52 -40.14 4.47
CA GLN A 268 -1.30 -40.99 5.37
C GLN A 268 -1.11 -42.47 5.07
N ARG A 269 -1.18 -42.87 3.78
CA ARG A 269 -0.97 -44.26 3.36
C ARG A 269 0.41 -44.76 3.77
N VAL A 270 1.48 -43.97 3.56
CA VAL A 270 2.84 -44.33 3.98
C VAL A 270 2.94 -44.44 5.51
N ARG A 271 2.33 -43.51 6.24
CA ARG A 271 2.30 -43.52 7.72
C ARG A 271 1.60 -44.76 8.28
N THR A 272 0.51 -45.22 7.65
CA THR A 272 -0.30 -46.33 8.16
C THR A 272 0.15 -47.70 7.66
N LYS A 273 0.75 -47.80 6.47
CA LYS A 273 1.09 -49.08 5.83
C LYS A 273 2.13 -49.91 6.60
N ASN A 274 2.91 -49.28 7.49
CA ASN A 274 3.90 -49.96 8.34
C ASN A 274 3.46 -50.10 9.80
N LYS A 275 2.20 -49.79 10.15
CA LYS A 275 1.72 -49.95 11.54
C LYS A 275 1.66 -51.39 12.01
N ASP A 276 1.51 -52.36 11.09
CA ASP A 276 1.41 -53.79 11.41
C ASP A 276 2.77 -54.52 11.30
N ILE A 277 3.86 -53.80 11.01
CA ILE A 277 5.22 -54.34 10.79
C ILE A 277 6.18 -53.99 11.95
N LEU A 278 5.73 -53.18 12.92
CA LEU A 278 6.46 -52.78 14.14
C LEU A 278 5.69 -53.26 15.38
#